data_AF-A0A966WQT0-F1
#
_entry.id   AF-A0A966WQT0-F1
#
_cell.length_a   1.000
_cell.length_b   1.000
_cell.length_c   1.000
_cell.angle_alpha   90.00
_cell.angle_beta   90.00
_cell.angle_gamma   90.00
#
_symmetry.space_group_name_H-M   'P 1'
#
loop_
_entity.id
_entity.type
_entity.pdbx_description
1 polymer ?
#
loop_
_entity_poly.entity_id
_entity_poly.type
_entity_poly.pdbx_seq_one_letter_code
_entity_poly.pdbx_strand_id
1 'polypeptide(L)'
;AGLRFTLLQGAPAGSRVAAVEVEEGGQWRAIDPGRAYVVATNNFLRRGGDGFTMFRDEALEAYDQGPGVEEALVTWLIARR
;
A
#
# COMPACT_ATOMS: atom_id res chain seq x y z
N ALA A 1 -3.02 -7.79 -2.50
CA ALA A 1 -1.66 -7.77 -1.91
C ALA A 1 -0.68 -7.93 -3.06
N GLY A 2 0.41 -7.15 -3.06
CA GLY A 2 1.37 -7.12 -4.18
C GLY A 2 2.74 -6.54 -3.78
N LEU A 3 3.00 -6.47 -2.48
CA LEU A 3 4.26 -6.03 -1.89
C LEU A 3 4.57 -6.96 -0.71
N ARG A 4 5.84 -7.32 -0.56
CA ARG A 4 6.37 -8.00 0.63
C ARG A 4 7.58 -7.25 1.16
N PHE A 5 7.86 -7.37 2.45
CA PHE A 5 9.00 -6.71 3.07
C PHE A 5 9.62 -7.56 4.17
N THR A 6 10.88 -7.31 4.46
CA THR A 6 11.62 -7.90 5.58
C THR A 6 11.87 -6.84 6.65
N LEU A 7 11.56 -7.18 7.90
CA LEU A 7 11.82 -6.30 9.05
C LEU A 7 13.04 -6.77 9.85
N LEU A 8 13.85 -5.81 10.30
CA LEU A 8 14.88 -5.99 11.31
C LEU A 8 14.29 -5.69 12.69
N GLN A 9 14.05 -6.76 13.44
CA GLN A 9 13.54 -6.64 14.80
C GLN A 9 14.59 -5.97 15.70
N GLY A 10 14.18 -4.98 16.48
CA GLY A 10 15.06 -4.24 17.39
C GLY A 10 15.82 -3.07 16.75
N ALA A 11 15.76 -2.90 15.42
CA ALA A 11 16.32 -1.69 14.79
C ALA A 11 15.53 -0.43 15.20
N PRO A 12 16.21 0.75 15.25
CA PRO A 12 15.55 2.02 15.55
C PRO A 12 14.37 2.31 14.62
N ALA A 13 13.40 3.09 15.12
CA ALA A 13 12.30 3.58 14.28
C ALA A 13 12.87 4.32 13.05
N GLY A 14 12.28 4.09 11.88
CA GLY A 14 12.78 4.62 10.60
C GLY A 14 13.85 3.76 9.90
N SER A 15 14.37 2.70 10.57
CA SER A 15 15.41 1.83 9.99
C SER A 15 15.11 0.34 10.11
N ARG A 16 13.82 -0.01 10.26
CA ARG A 16 13.37 -1.39 10.45
C ARG A 16 13.14 -2.16 9.15
N VAL A 17 12.88 -1.48 8.03
CA VAL A 17 12.61 -2.17 6.76
C VAL A 17 13.94 -2.45 6.06
N ALA A 18 14.33 -3.72 5.94
CA ALA A 18 15.58 -4.14 5.32
C ALA A 18 15.44 -4.38 3.80
N ALA A 19 14.29 -4.90 3.38
CA ALA A 19 14.02 -5.20 1.98
C ALA A 19 12.54 -4.98 1.69
N VAL A 20 12.25 -4.52 0.48
CA VAL A 20 10.91 -4.37 -0.05
C VAL A 20 10.92 -4.90 -1.48
N GLU A 21 9.97 -5.78 -1.79
CA GLU A 21 9.78 -6.33 -3.11
C GLU A 21 8.33 -6.18 -3.55
N VAL A 22 8.13 -5.91 -4.83
CA VAL A 22 6.83 -5.79 -5.49
C VAL A 22 6.62 -6.96 -6.43
N GLU A 23 5.37 -7.43 -6.54
CA GLU A 23 5.01 -8.48 -7.49
C GLU A 23 4.80 -7.87 -8.88
N GLU A 24 5.57 -8.34 -9.86
CA GLU A 24 5.49 -7.90 -11.25
C GLU A 24 5.46 -9.12 -12.16
N GLY A 25 4.33 -9.34 -12.83
CA GLY A 25 4.18 -10.47 -13.76
C GLY A 25 4.39 -11.84 -13.11
N GLY A 26 3.99 -12.00 -11.85
CA GLY A 26 4.15 -13.25 -11.09
C GLY A 26 5.55 -13.46 -10.49
N GLN A 27 6.43 -12.45 -10.55
CA GLN A 27 7.76 -12.49 -9.95
C GLN A 27 7.92 -11.39 -8.90
N TRP A 28 8.66 -11.68 -7.83
CA TRP A 28 9.01 -10.69 -6.82
C TRP A 28 10.30 -9.98 -7.22
N ARG A 29 10.27 -8.65 -7.26
CA ARG A 29 11.40 -7.80 -7.64
C ARG A 29 11.61 -6.72 -6.61
N ALA A 30 12.86 -6.36 -6.33
CA ALA A 30 13.18 -5.25 -5.44
C ALA A 30 12.46 -3.97 -5.90
N ILE A 31 11.94 -3.21 -4.95
CA ILE A 31 11.29 -1.94 -5.25
C ILE A 31 12.30 -0.96 -5.87
N ASP A 32 11.93 -0.35 -6.99
CA ASP A 32 12.67 0.77 -7.56
C ASP A 32 12.22 2.07 -6.87
N PRO A 33 13.09 2.77 -6.12
CA PRO A 33 12.74 4.01 -5.43
C PRO A 33 12.50 5.20 -6.36
N GLY A 34 12.95 5.14 -7.62
CA GLY A 34 12.74 6.19 -8.62
C GLY A 34 11.42 6.07 -9.38
N ARG A 35 10.64 5.00 -9.12
CA ARG A 35 9.41 4.71 -9.84
C ARG A 35 8.17 5.02 -9.02
N ALA A 36 7.13 5.51 -9.68
CA ALA A 36 5.80 5.67 -9.09
C ALA A 36 5.03 4.34 -9.09
N TYR A 37 4.35 4.05 -7.98
CA TYR A 37 3.49 2.87 -7.81
C TYR A 37 2.07 3.27 -7.45
N VAL A 38 1.10 2.56 -8.00
CA VAL A 38 -0.30 2.70 -7.61
C VAL A 38 -0.55 1.82 -6.38
N VAL A 39 -1.10 2.43 -5.33
CA VAL A 39 -1.40 1.75 -4.06
C VAL A 39 -2.86 1.99 -3.71
N ALA A 40 -3.55 0.95 -3.27
CA ALA A 40 -4.91 1.06 -2.73
C ALA A 40 -4.85 1.15 -1.20
N THR A 41 -5.52 2.15 -0.62
CA THR A 41 -5.66 2.33 0.83
C THR A 41 -7.05 2.86 1.16
N ASN A 42 -7.45 2.83 2.44
CA ASN A 42 -8.72 3.40 2.87
C ASN A 42 -8.64 4.93 3.00
N ASN A 43 -9.81 5.58 3.09
CA ASN A 43 -9.91 7.04 3.19
C ASN A 43 -9.26 7.62 4.45
N PHE A 44 -9.20 6.88 5.56
CA PHE A 44 -8.57 7.32 6.81
C PHE A 44 -7.06 7.50 6.64
N LEU A 45 -6.37 6.48 6.13
CA LEU A 45 -4.92 6.54 5.88
C LEU A 45 -4.58 7.50 4.73
N ARG A 46 -5.41 7.53 3.68
CA ARG A 46 -5.28 8.50 2.57
C ARG A 46 -5.29 9.95 3.06
N ARG A 47 -6.04 10.25 4.12
CA ARG A 47 -6.10 11.58 4.74
C ARG A 47 -4.98 11.84 5.78
N GLY A 48 -4.04 10.91 5.94
CA GLY A 48 -2.92 11.03 6.88
C GLY A 48 -3.20 10.49 8.28
N GLY A 49 -4.26 9.69 8.45
CA GLY A 49 -4.51 8.97 9.70
C GLY A 49 -3.32 8.10 10.11
N ASP A 50 -3.16 7.86 11.42
CA ASP A 50 -2.04 7.11 12.02
C ASP A 50 -0.63 7.58 11.63
N GLY A 51 -0.51 8.85 11.22
CA GLY A 51 0.79 9.43 10.83
C GLY A 51 1.22 9.09 9.42
N PHE A 52 0.36 8.51 8.58
CA PHE A 52 0.63 8.23 7.17
C PHE A 52 0.51 9.49 6.29
N THR A 53 1.14 10.59 6.70
CA THR A 53 1.02 11.91 6.04
C THR A 53 1.53 11.91 4.61
N MET A 54 2.48 11.02 4.26
CA MET A 54 2.96 10.88 2.88
C MET A 54 1.84 10.50 1.90
N PHE A 55 0.81 9.75 2.34
CA PHE A 55 -0.34 9.48 1.47
C PHE A 55 -1.24 10.70 1.27
N ARG A 56 -1.23 11.67 2.19
CA ARG A 56 -1.95 12.94 2.05
C ARG A 56 -1.17 13.91 1.17
N ASP A 57 0.12 14.04 1.44
CA ASP A 57 0.95 15.16 1.00
C ASP A 57 1.79 14.85 -0.27
N GLU A 58 2.13 13.58 -0.52
CA GLU A 58 3.07 13.19 -1.57
C GLU A 58 2.44 12.31 -2.67
N ALA A 59 1.14 12.03 -2.58
CA ALA A 59 0.44 11.26 -3.61
C ALA A 59 0.39 12.03 -4.94
N LEU A 60 0.70 11.36 -6.05
CA LEU A 60 0.79 11.98 -7.38
C LEU A 60 -0.61 12.19 -8.01
N GLU A 61 -1.28 11.10 -8.39
CA GLU A 61 -2.58 11.11 -9.05
C GLU A 61 -3.59 10.31 -8.22
N ALA A 62 -3.95 10.84 -7.05
CA ALA A 62 -4.84 10.14 -6.12
C ALA A 62 -6.28 10.06 -6.64
N TYR A 63 -6.90 8.88 -6.51
CA TYR A 63 -8.32 8.65 -6.75
C TYR A 63 -9.04 8.39 -5.42
N ASP A 64 -9.86 9.36 -4.98
CA ASP A 64 -10.49 9.35 -3.66
C ASP A 64 -11.99 8.98 -3.67
N GLN A 65 -12.55 8.67 -4.83
CA GLN A 65 -14.00 8.40 -5.02
C GLN A 65 -14.32 6.90 -5.13
N GLY A 66 -13.59 6.08 -4.37
CA GLY A 66 -13.82 4.62 -4.33
C GLY A 66 -15.08 4.24 -3.52
N PRO A 67 -15.59 3.01 -3.69
CA PRO A 67 -16.69 2.50 -2.88
C PRO A 67 -16.27 2.37 -1.40
N GLY A 68 -17.27 2.20 -0.52
CA GLY A 68 -17.01 1.83 0.87
C GLY A 68 -16.21 0.53 0.98
N VAL A 69 -15.42 0.38 2.05
CA VAL A 69 -14.61 -0.84 2.26
C VAL A 69 -15.51 -2.07 2.40
N GLU A 70 -16.66 -1.90 3.02
CA GLU A 70 -17.72 -2.90 3.14
C GLU A 70 -18.28 -3.32 1.79
N GLU A 71 -18.56 -2.36 0.89
CA GLU A 71 -19.08 -2.64 -0.45
C GLU A 71 -18.02 -3.32 -1.32
N ALA A 72 -16.76 -2.89 -1.23
CA ALA A 72 -15.64 -3.54 -1.91
C ALA A 72 -15.48 -5.01 -1.49
N LEU A 73 -15.63 -5.31 -0.19
CA LEU A 73 -15.57 -6.68 0.32
C LEU A 73 -16.79 -7.51 -0.12
N VAL A 74 -18.00 -6.97 -0.01
CA VAL A 74 -19.23 -7.65 -0.46
C VAL A 74 -19.14 -7.99 -1.94
N THR A 75 -18.73 -7.03 -2.77
CA THR A 75 -18.54 -7.23 -4.22
C THR A 75 -17.52 -8.34 -4.50
N TRP A 76 -16.39 -8.34 -3.77
CA TRP A 76 -15.37 -9.38 -3.91
C TRP A 76 -15.88 -10.78 -3.57
N LEU A 77 -16.68 -10.90 -2.51
CA LEU A 77 -17.27 -12.17 -2.07
C LEU A 77 -18.31 -12.69 -3.08
N ILE A 78 -19.15 -11.81 -3.61
CA ILE A 78 -20.14 -12.17 -4.64
C ILE A 78 -19.43 -12.67 -5.91
N ALA A 79 -18.37 -11.99 -6.35
CA ALA A 79 -17.64 -12.33 -7.57
C ALA A 79 -16.80 -13.62 -7.47
N ARG A 80 -16.64 -14.20 -6.26
CA ARG A 80 -15.83 -15.39 -6.00
C ARG A 80 -16.62 -16.56 -5.40
N ARG A 81 -17.95 -16.49 -5.48
CA ARG A 81 -18.78 -17.69 -5.42
C ARG A 81 -18.68 -18.45 -6.73
#